data_AF-A0A1V5C733-F1
#
_entry.id   AF-A0A1V5C733-F1
#
_cell.length_a   1.000
_cell.length_b   1.000
_cell.length_c   1.000
_cell.angle_alpha   90.00
_cell.angle_beta   90.00
_cell.angle_gamma   90.00
#
_symmetry.space_group_name_H-M   'P 1'
#
loop_
_entity.id
_entity.type
_entity.pdbx_description
1 polymer ?
#
loop_
_entity_poly.entity_id
_entity_poly.type
_entity_poly.pdbx_seq_one_letter_code
_entity_poly.pdbx_strand_id
1 'polypeptide(L)'
;MYEETRKALYGLFTQKGIRIETNEDAGYENFCCLRITQQPEEGTTLIIGKFTDDMVEMLLLAHEYGHILHYESLSKEEAELAYCAIFASNHLGLENISPDGKRTVIAIEKKASEYAITLLTELMDDAAILKHAKETYGDWIKGYFKKAHLTEEDIISP
;
A
#
# COMPACT_ATOMS: atom_id res chain seq x y z
N MET A 1 18.42 11.97 -0.05
CA MET A 1 18.48 12.53 -1.45
C MET A 1 17.10 12.89 -2.00
N TYR A 2 16.02 12.40 -1.38
CA TYR A 2 14.64 12.55 -1.89
C TYR A 2 13.76 13.43 -1.00
N GLU A 3 14.36 14.41 -0.32
CA GLU A 3 13.73 15.19 0.75
C GLU A 3 12.45 15.89 0.29
N GLU A 4 12.47 16.54 -0.86
CA GLU A 4 11.33 17.34 -1.33
C GLU A 4 10.16 16.46 -1.75
N THR A 5 10.40 15.34 -2.44
CA THR A 5 9.34 14.37 -2.76
C THR A 5 8.80 13.72 -1.50
N ARG A 6 9.66 13.35 -0.56
CA ARG A 6 9.23 12.80 0.73
C ARG A 6 8.31 13.78 1.47
N LYS A 7 8.72 15.05 1.60
CA LYS A 7 7.86 16.11 2.16
C LYS A 7 6.55 16.27 1.41
N ALA A 8 6.57 16.21 0.08
CA ALA A 8 5.36 16.29 -0.73
C ALA A 8 4.41 15.13 -0.42
N LEU A 9 4.92 13.89 -0.36
CA LEU A 9 4.15 12.70 0.01
C LEU A 9 3.52 12.84 1.40
N TYR A 10 4.32 13.21 2.42
CA TYR A 10 3.81 13.52 3.76
C TYR A 10 2.71 14.60 3.73
N GLY A 11 2.93 15.66 2.93
CA GLY A 11 1.96 16.72 2.72
C GLY A 11 0.62 16.21 2.21
N LEU A 12 0.61 15.26 1.27
CA LEU A 12 -0.62 14.69 0.72
C LEU A 12 -1.47 13.97 1.79
N PHE A 13 -0.85 13.18 2.67
CA PHE A 13 -1.57 12.54 3.79
C PHE A 13 -2.20 13.58 4.71
N THR A 14 -1.43 14.60 5.11
CA THR A 14 -1.94 15.66 6.01
C THR A 14 -3.07 16.48 5.37
N GLN A 15 -3.01 16.74 4.06
CA GLN A 15 -4.06 17.45 3.33
C GLN A 15 -5.38 16.66 3.28
N LYS A 16 -5.31 15.32 3.26
CA LYS A 16 -6.48 14.43 3.38
C LYS A 16 -6.97 14.25 4.82
N GLY A 17 -6.37 14.94 5.79
CA GLY A 17 -6.73 14.83 7.20
C GLY A 17 -6.29 13.51 7.85
N ILE A 18 -5.33 12.80 7.24
CA ILE A 18 -4.82 11.53 7.76
C ILE A 18 -3.80 11.83 8.85
N ARG A 19 -4.01 11.25 10.03
CA ARG A 19 -3.08 11.37 11.16
C ARG A 19 -1.82 10.56 10.87
N ILE A 20 -0.66 11.12 11.16
CA ILE A 20 0.62 10.41 11.05
C ILE A 20 1.13 10.09 12.45
N GLU A 21 1.35 8.81 12.72
CA GLU A 21 1.88 8.32 13.99
C GLU A 21 3.25 7.66 13.74
N THR A 22 4.26 8.11 14.46
CA THR A 22 5.59 7.48 14.42
C THR A 22 5.69 6.45 15.55
N ASN A 23 6.09 5.23 15.21
CA ASN A 23 6.37 4.15 16.14
C ASN A 23 7.78 3.60 15.88
N GLU A 24 8.79 4.28 16.43
CA GLU A 24 10.20 3.89 16.26
C GLU A 24 10.57 2.61 17.02
N ASP A 25 9.73 2.19 17.99
CA ASP A 25 9.88 0.97 18.77
C ASP A 25 9.20 -0.25 18.10
N ALA A 26 8.57 -0.05 16.94
CA ALA A 26 8.07 -1.16 16.14
C ALA A 26 9.26 -2.08 15.78
N GLY A 27 9.14 -3.38 16.07
CA GLY A 27 10.20 -4.37 15.83
C GLY A 27 10.54 -4.63 14.34
N TYR A 28 10.12 -3.74 13.44
CA TYR A 28 10.30 -3.82 12.00
C TYR A 28 10.90 -2.50 11.48
N GLU A 29 12.10 -2.59 10.89
CA GLU A 29 12.69 -1.48 10.16
C GLU A 29 11.96 -1.26 8.83
N ASN A 30 11.97 -0.02 8.33
CA ASN A 30 11.35 0.38 7.06
C ASN A 30 9.86 0.02 6.97
N PHE A 31 9.11 0.43 7.99
CA PHE A 31 7.68 0.14 8.12
C PHE A 31 6.83 1.37 7.80
N CYS A 32 5.83 1.19 6.94
CA CYS A 32 4.76 2.16 6.67
C CYS A 32 3.46 1.36 6.53
N CYS A 33 2.38 1.79 7.16
CA CYS A 33 1.10 1.10 7.01
C CYS A 33 -0.07 2.05 7.28
N LEU A 34 -1.04 2.06 6.37
CA LEU A 34 -2.33 2.69 6.60
C LEU A 34 -3.17 1.83 7.55
N ARG A 35 -3.34 2.29 8.79
CA ARG A 35 -4.31 1.70 9.72
C ARG A 35 -5.71 2.16 9.30
N ILE A 36 -6.44 1.23 8.70
CA ILE A 36 -7.88 1.32 8.53
C ILE A 36 -8.52 0.82 9.83
N THR A 37 -9.22 1.71 10.53
CA THR A 37 -9.89 1.39 11.80
C THR A 37 -11.29 0.83 11.55
N GLN A 38 -11.78 0.00 12.46
CA GLN A 38 -13.19 -0.44 12.47
C GLN A 38 -14.15 0.68 12.92
N GLN A 39 -13.60 1.78 13.44
CA GLN A 39 -14.30 2.95 13.95
C GLN A 39 -13.97 4.15 13.05
N PRO A 40 -14.78 4.43 12.01
CA PRO A 40 -14.53 5.50 11.05
C PRO A 40 -14.35 6.88 11.71
N GLU A 41 -14.99 7.11 12.86
CA GLU A 41 -14.88 8.32 13.67
C GLU A 41 -13.48 8.58 14.23
N GLU A 42 -12.64 7.54 14.37
CA GLU A 42 -11.24 7.70 14.78
C GLU A 42 -10.34 8.21 13.64
N GLY A 43 -10.86 8.18 12.40
CA GLY A 43 -10.16 8.58 11.20
C GLY A 43 -9.03 7.64 10.80
N THR A 44 -8.56 7.81 9.56
CA THR A 44 -7.45 7.02 9.02
C THR A 44 -6.13 7.49 9.63
N THR A 45 -5.26 6.54 10.01
CA THR A 45 -3.92 6.84 10.51
C THR A 45 -2.87 6.16 9.63
N LEU A 46 -1.82 6.90 9.25
CA LEU A 46 -0.60 6.34 8.70
C LEU A 46 0.39 6.08 9.83
N ILE A 47 0.76 4.82 10.05
CA ILE A 47 1.74 4.43 11.04
C ILE A 47 3.09 4.26 10.36
N ILE A 48 4.12 4.89 10.91
CA ILE A 48 5.46 4.93 10.33
C ILE A 48 6.47 4.45 11.35
N GLY A 49 7.29 3.48 10.96
CA GLY A 49 8.42 3.00 11.74
C GLY A 49 9.71 3.77 11.44
N LYS A 50 10.82 3.26 11.97
CA LYS A 50 12.15 3.80 11.66
C LYS A 50 12.59 3.41 10.25
N PHE A 51 12.89 4.38 9.41
CA PHE A 51 13.50 4.15 8.09
C PHE A 51 15.02 4.22 8.14
N THR A 52 15.66 3.26 7.46
CA THR A 52 17.12 3.23 7.23
C THR A 52 17.47 3.55 5.78
N ASP A 53 16.48 3.60 4.89
CA ASP A 53 16.62 3.86 3.46
C ASP A 53 15.55 4.86 2.99
N ASP A 54 16.00 6.06 2.59
CA ASP A 54 15.15 7.15 2.10
C ASP A 54 14.31 6.75 0.86
N MET A 55 14.85 5.87 0.01
CA MET A 55 14.15 5.42 -1.21
C MET A 55 13.02 4.47 -0.84
N VAL A 56 13.30 3.51 0.05
CA VAL A 56 12.28 2.57 0.54
C VAL A 56 11.17 3.31 1.27
N GLU A 57 11.51 4.30 2.10
CA GLU A 57 10.51 5.19 2.74
C GLU A 57 9.59 5.84 1.72
N MET A 58 10.18 6.49 0.71
CA MET A 58 9.42 7.20 -0.31
C MET A 58 8.51 6.26 -1.11
N LEU A 59 9.00 5.07 -1.49
CA LEU A 59 8.20 4.08 -2.20
C LEU A 59 7.04 3.56 -1.33
N LEU A 60 7.29 3.26 -0.05
CA LEU A 60 6.24 2.84 0.86
C LEU A 60 5.19 3.95 1.08
N LEU A 61 5.61 5.21 1.27
CA LEU A 61 4.68 6.33 1.38
C LEU A 61 3.82 6.49 0.12
N ALA A 62 4.41 6.38 -1.07
CA ALA A 62 3.65 6.44 -2.32
C ALA A 62 2.67 5.27 -2.45
N HIS A 63 3.07 4.05 -2.05
CA HIS A 63 2.22 2.86 -2.05
C HIS A 63 1.03 2.98 -1.10
N GLU A 64 1.25 3.40 0.14
CA GLU A 64 0.17 3.65 1.11
C GLU A 64 -0.78 4.74 0.64
N TYR A 65 -0.27 5.76 -0.06
CA TYR A 65 -1.12 6.75 -0.69
C TYR A 65 -1.92 6.18 -1.87
N GLY A 66 -1.32 5.26 -2.63
CA GLY A 66 -2.00 4.47 -3.65
C GLY A 66 -3.19 3.68 -3.11
N HIS A 67 -3.09 3.12 -1.90
CA HIS A 67 -4.24 2.49 -1.24
C HIS A 67 -5.37 3.48 -1.00
N ILE A 68 -5.07 4.68 -0.50
CA ILE A 68 -6.10 5.72 -0.26
C ILE A 68 -6.83 6.04 -1.58
N LEU A 69 -6.08 6.32 -2.65
CA LEU A 69 -6.66 6.63 -3.96
C LEU A 69 -7.50 5.48 -4.50
N HIS A 70 -7.06 4.24 -4.29
CA HIS A 70 -7.83 3.07 -4.69
C HIS A 70 -9.14 2.96 -3.90
N TYR A 71 -9.10 3.03 -2.56
CA TYR A 71 -10.31 2.93 -1.73
C TYR A 71 -11.32 4.04 -2.04
N GLU A 72 -10.85 5.26 -2.33
CA GLU A 72 -11.72 6.38 -2.75
C GLU A 72 -12.39 6.16 -4.11
N SER A 73 -11.82 5.29 -4.96
CA SER A 73 -12.37 4.94 -6.28
C SER A 73 -13.43 3.83 -6.25
N LEU A 74 -13.50 3.07 -5.15
CA LEU A 74 -14.39 1.92 -5.00
C LEU A 74 -15.83 2.37 -4.66
N SER A 75 -16.81 1.58 -5.11
CA SER A 75 -18.14 1.64 -4.52
C SER A 75 -18.11 1.21 -3.05
N LYS A 76 -19.17 1.51 -2.31
CA LYS A 76 -19.27 1.14 -0.89
C LYS A 76 -19.14 -0.38 -0.71
N GLU A 77 -19.84 -1.13 -1.54
CA GLU A 77 -19.85 -2.61 -1.50
C GLU A 77 -18.46 -3.19 -1.80
N GLU A 78 -17.76 -2.64 -2.80
CA GLU A 78 -16.40 -3.06 -3.12
C GLU A 78 -15.40 -2.71 -2.02
N ALA A 79 -15.55 -1.53 -1.40
CA ALA A 79 -14.70 -1.12 -0.27
C ALA A 79 -14.90 -2.05 0.94
N GLU A 80 -16.14 -2.43 1.26
CA GLU A 80 -16.44 -3.37 2.35
C GLU A 80 -15.79 -4.75 2.10
N LEU A 81 -15.85 -5.26 0.87
CA LEU A 81 -15.19 -6.52 0.49
C LEU A 81 -13.67 -6.41 0.59
N ALA A 82 -13.09 -5.31 0.11
CA ALA A 82 -11.67 -5.04 0.19
C ALA A 82 -11.19 -5.01 1.65
N TYR A 83 -11.91 -4.29 2.52
CA TYR A 83 -11.60 -4.23 3.95
C TYR A 83 -11.70 -5.59 4.63
N CYS A 84 -12.74 -6.37 4.34
CA CYS A 84 -12.87 -7.72 4.87
C CYS A 84 -11.69 -8.62 4.46
N ALA A 85 -11.29 -8.58 3.19
CA ALA A 85 -10.20 -9.39 2.66
C ALA A 85 -8.84 -9.01 3.29
N ILE A 86 -8.55 -7.71 3.39
CA ILE A 86 -7.32 -7.20 4.02
C ILE A 86 -7.29 -7.54 5.52
N PHE A 87 -8.40 -7.33 6.23
CA PHE A 87 -8.51 -7.67 7.64
C PHE A 87 -8.27 -9.16 7.88
N ALA A 88 -8.92 -10.04 7.08
CA ALA A 88 -8.73 -11.47 7.16
C ALA A 88 -7.29 -11.89 6.84
N SER A 89 -6.68 -11.31 5.81
CA SER A 89 -5.27 -11.55 5.44
C SER A 89 -4.32 -11.19 6.59
N ASN A 90 -4.53 -10.06 7.25
CA ASN A 90 -3.69 -9.60 8.35
C ASN A 90 -3.82 -10.47 9.61
N HIS A 91 -5.01 -11.02 9.89
CA HIS A 91 -5.26 -11.82 11.10
C HIS A 91 -5.00 -13.33 10.91
N LEU A 92 -5.32 -13.87 9.74
CA LEU A 92 -5.23 -15.30 9.46
C LEU A 92 -4.00 -15.66 8.63
N GLY A 93 -3.36 -14.70 7.98
CA GLY A 93 -2.36 -14.92 6.94
C GLY A 93 -3.00 -15.09 5.57
N LEU A 94 -2.43 -14.44 4.55
CA LEU A 94 -2.92 -14.48 3.17
C LEU A 94 -3.08 -15.91 2.62
N GLU A 95 -2.17 -16.81 2.96
CA GLU A 95 -2.19 -18.22 2.56
C GLU A 95 -3.43 -18.98 3.07
N ASN A 96 -4.06 -18.49 4.14
CA ASN A 96 -5.13 -19.16 4.89
C ASN A 96 -6.54 -18.60 4.61
N ILE A 97 -6.67 -17.56 3.78
CA ILE A 97 -7.99 -17.03 3.40
C ILE A 97 -8.53 -17.68 2.11
N SER A 98 -9.80 -17.43 1.78
CA SER A 98 -10.43 -18.00 0.58
C SER A 98 -9.70 -17.60 -0.72
N PRO A 99 -9.77 -18.40 -1.79
CA PRO A 99 -9.19 -18.05 -3.09
C PRO A 99 -9.63 -16.67 -3.60
N ASP A 100 -10.92 -16.34 -3.44
CA ASP A 100 -11.44 -15.01 -3.78
C ASP A 100 -10.80 -13.91 -2.94
N GLY A 101 -10.71 -14.12 -1.63
CA GLY A 101 -10.03 -13.17 -0.74
C GLY A 101 -8.56 -12.95 -1.12
N LYS A 102 -7.85 -14.03 -1.48
CA LYS A 102 -6.46 -13.94 -1.97
C LYS A 102 -6.36 -13.08 -3.23
N ARG A 103 -7.23 -13.34 -4.23
CA ARG A 103 -7.30 -12.55 -5.46
C ARG A 103 -7.60 -11.08 -5.17
N THR A 104 -8.57 -10.81 -4.30
CA THR A 104 -8.93 -9.45 -3.89
C THR A 104 -7.75 -8.71 -3.27
N VAL A 105 -7.03 -9.32 -2.32
CA VAL A 105 -5.84 -8.70 -1.71
C VAL A 105 -4.79 -8.39 -2.77
N ILE A 106 -4.44 -9.34 -3.64
CA ILE A 106 -3.43 -9.11 -4.67
C ILE A 106 -3.88 -8.01 -5.66
N ALA A 107 -5.16 -7.96 -6.02
CA ALA A 107 -5.70 -6.92 -6.89
C ALA A 107 -5.59 -5.52 -6.25
N ILE A 108 -5.89 -5.40 -4.96
CA ILE A 108 -5.74 -4.16 -4.18
C ILE A 108 -4.28 -3.69 -4.18
N GLU A 109 -3.34 -4.60 -3.89
CA GLU A 109 -1.90 -4.29 -3.84
C GLU A 109 -1.36 -3.87 -5.22
N LYS A 110 -1.80 -4.56 -6.28
CA LYS A 110 -1.47 -4.17 -7.67
C LYS A 110 -1.98 -2.77 -7.96
N LYS A 111 -3.23 -2.48 -7.58
CA LYS A 111 -3.86 -1.20 -7.88
C LYS A 111 -3.22 -0.05 -7.10
N ALA A 112 -2.87 -0.26 -5.83
CA ALA A 112 -2.10 0.70 -5.04
C ALA A 112 -0.73 0.98 -5.67
N SER A 113 -0.03 -0.06 -6.14
CA SER A 113 1.26 0.07 -6.84
C SER A 113 1.15 0.90 -8.13
N GLU A 114 0.08 0.68 -8.92
CA GLU A 114 -0.20 1.47 -10.13
C GLU A 114 -0.39 2.95 -9.80
N TYR A 115 -1.24 3.25 -8.80
CA TYR A 115 -1.45 4.63 -8.35
C TYR A 115 -0.16 5.27 -7.81
N ALA A 116 0.66 4.51 -7.08
CA ALA A 116 1.94 4.98 -6.57
C ALA A 116 2.92 5.36 -7.70
N ILE A 117 2.99 4.56 -8.77
CA ILE A 117 3.82 4.88 -9.94
C ILE A 117 3.32 6.17 -10.62
N THR A 118 2.01 6.31 -10.81
CA THR A 118 1.43 7.54 -11.37
C THR A 118 1.78 8.75 -10.50
N LEU A 119 1.60 8.65 -9.19
CA LEU A 119 1.93 9.72 -8.25
C LEU A 119 3.42 10.11 -8.28
N LEU A 120 4.32 9.13 -8.25
CA LEU A 120 5.76 9.39 -8.32
C LEU A 120 6.15 10.04 -9.66
N THR A 121 5.47 9.67 -10.76
CA THR A 121 5.69 10.30 -12.07
C THR A 121 5.34 11.78 -12.02
N GLU A 122 4.22 12.14 -11.39
CA GLU A 122 3.80 13.54 -11.23
C GLU A 122 4.70 14.35 -10.29
N LEU A 123 5.26 13.71 -9.25
CA LEU A 123 6.05 14.42 -8.23
C LEU A 123 7.52 14.65 -8.60
N MET A 124 8.13 13.82 -9.43
CA MET A 124 9.57 13.93 -9.70
C MET A 124 10.03 13.62 -11.12
N ASP A 125 9.22 12.96 -11.95
CA ASP A 125 9.54 12.54 -13.34
C ASP A 125 10.98 12.01 -13.57
N ASP A 126 11.57 11.34 -12.56
CA ASP A 126 12.92 10.78 -12.63
C ASP A 126 12.87 9.33 -13.14
N ALA A 127 13.38 9.11 -14.36
CA ALA A 127 13.32 7.81 -15.01
C ALA A 127 14.03 6.68 -14.24
N ALA A 128 15.11 6.97 -13.51
CA ALA A 128 15.83 5.95 -12.75
C ALA A 128 15.02 5.53 -11.52
N ILE A 129 14.43 6.49 -10.82
CA ILE A 129 13.58 6.22 -9.65
C ILE A 129 12.30 5.52 -10.07
N LEU A 130 11.65 5.96 -11.16
CA LEU A 130 10.44 5.32 -11.68
C LEU A 130 10.69 3.89 -12.14
N LYS A 131 11.86 3.61 -12.72
CA LYS A 131 12.27 2.23 -13.03
C LYS A 131 12.41 1.40 -11.75
N HIS A 132 13.10 1.94 -10.74
CA HIS A 132 13.29 1.24 -9.48
C HIS A 132 11.96 0.99 -8.73
N ALA A 133 11.04 1.95 -8.76
CA ALA A 133 9.70 1.81 -8.20
C ALA A 133 8.93 0.66 -8.86
N LYS A 134 8.93 0.59 -10.20
CA LYS A 134 8.29 -0.49 -10.98
C LYS A 134 8.87 -1.86 -10.65
N GLU A 135 10.19 -1.97 -10.54
CA GLU A 135 10.87 -3.21 -10.16
C GLU A 135 10.49 -3.62 -8.73
N THR A 136 10.56 -2.68 -7.79
CA THR A 136 10.27 -2.91 -6.36
C THR A 136 8.83 -3.37 -6.14
N TYR A 137 7.85 -2.63 -6.66
CA TYR A 137 6.45 -2.99 -6.53
C TYR A 137 6.14 -4.31 -7.25
N GLY A 138 6.74 -4.53 -8.43
CA GLY A 138 6.61 -5.81 -9.14
C GLY A 138 7.09 -6.99 -8.30
N ASP A 139 8.20 -6.85 -7.58
CA ASP A 139 8.73 -7.89 -6.70
C ASP A 139 7.88 -8.09 -5.44
N TRP A 140 7.28 -7.03 -4.89
CA TRP A 140 6.29 -7.15 -3.81
C TRP A 140 5.10 -7.99 -4.26
N ILE A 141 4.52 -7.67 -5.43
CA ILE A 141 3.39 -8.42 -6.00
C ILE A 141 3.73 -9.89 -6.24
N LYS A 142 4.94 -10.20 -6.75
CA LYS A 142 5.42 -11.60 -6.85
C LYS A 142 5.50 -12.27 -5.48
N GLY A 143 5.91 -11.54 -4.44
CA GLY A 143 5.89 -11.99 -3.06
C GLY A 143 4.48 -12.37 -2.59
N TYR A 144 3.49 -11.53 -2.88
CA TYR A 144 2.08 -11.82 -2.59
C TYR A 144 1.59 -13.07 -3.33
N PHE A 145 1.89 -13.24 -4.61
CA PHE A 145 1.57 -14.46 -5.37
C PHE A 145 2.15 -15.72 -4.74
N LYS A 146 3.44 -15.67 -4.39
CA LYS A 146 4.14 -16.77 -3.74
C LYS A 146 3.48 -17.14 -2.40
N LYS A 147 3.12 -16.14 -1.60
CA LYS A 147 2.44 -16.34 -0.30
C LYS A 147 1.02 -16.88 -0.49
N ALA A 148 0.29 -16.42 -1.49
CA ALA A 148 -1.07 -16.86 -1.77
C ALA A 148 -1.14 -18.29 -2.37
N HIS A 149 -0.01 -18.82 -2.86
CA HIS A 149 0.06 -20.01 -3.71
C HIS A 149 -0.76 -19.86 -5.00
N LEU A 150 -0.65 -18.69 -5.63
CA LEU A 150 -1.33 -18.33 -6.87
C LEU A 150 -0.32 -17.91 -7.95
N THR A 151 -0.77 -17.92 -9.20
CA THR A 151 -0.08 -17.44 -10.39
C THR A 151 -0.80 -16.21 -10.95
N GLU A 152 -0.18 -15.48 -11.88
CA GLU A 152 -0.81 -14.31 -12.51
C GLU A 152 -2.10 -14.66 -13.28
N GLU A 153 -2.15 -15.86 -13.85
CA GLU A 153 -3.32 -16.38 -14.59
C GLU A 153 -4.54 -16.54 -13.67
N ASP A 154 -4.31 -16.86 -12.39
CA ASP A 154 -5.36 -17.04 -11.40
C ASP A 154 -6.12 -15.75 -11.06
N ILE A 155 -5.64 -14.57 -11.46
CA ILE A 155 -6.30 -13.28 -11.21
C ILE A 155 -7.16 -12.84 -12.41
N ILE A 156 -6.94 -13.42 -13.59
CA ILE A 156 -7.61 -13.02 -14.84
C ILE A 156 -8.91 -13.81 -15.06
N SER A 157 -9.06 -14.99 -14.44
CA SER A 157 -10.27 -15.81 -14.54
C SER A 157 -11.27 -15.51 -13.41
N PRO A 158 -12.50 -15.06 -13.73
CA PRO A 158 -13.59 -14.89 -12.78
C PRO A 158 -14.13 -16.23 -12.24
#